data_AF-H2ZG41-F1
#
_entry.id   AF-H2ZG41-F1
#
_cell.length_a   1.000
_cell.length_b   1.000
_cell.length_c   1.000
_cell.angle_alpha   90.00
_cell.angle_beta   90.00
_cell.angle_gamma   90.00
#
_symmetry.space_group_name_H-M   'P 1'
#
loop_
_entity.id
_entity.type
_entity.pdbx_description
1 polymer ?
#
loop_
_entity_poly.entity_id
_entity_poly.type
_entity_poly.pdbx_seq_one_letter_code
_entity_poly.pdbx_strand_id
1 'polypeptide(L)'
;MCHHTISSLPLSTKIYTTGHNLYVVDQHSVSVVQFTTHPVTLSSVIRKQAAPVTTPLEAIYWSADENKVCNEGSESMESTEALLRCTNERQATKYWEEMWLAKSDSQRHRLCCSTFMRELFTNLTDSKLPWMPHLLEKIVKSGHISSSVSPNLIRVILEHKEWKLLRTCVKLLCDISESDVVLCLDSLLGDDLMGNLQEDIIVDILALPYTEDLLKNEVRKLPFLKSVQLLKFLRTKLNISASLSDCLPDYDQVASWIGLLLDAHSTSIITTPHVWPLLTELQSTILLQTELFSELQKIDVLLNQINQPCNFNKNSNIFEYSVHRMVL
;
A
#
# COMPACT_ATOMS: atom_id res chain seq x y z
N MET A 1 -27.90 -30.94 -3.03
CA MET A 1 -27.91 -30.51 -4.44
C MET A 1 -29.01 -29.48 -4.63
N CYS A 2 -28.60 -28.24 -4.91
CA CYS A 2 -29.28 -27.10 -5.54
C CYS A 2 -28.52 -25.85 -5.09
N HIS A 3 -27.37 -25.61 -5.72
CA HIS A 3 -26.67 -24.33 -5.63
C HIS A 3 -27.38 -23.37 -6.57
N HIS A 4 -28.18 -22.45 -6.02
CA HIS A 4 -28.50 -21.22 -6.72
C HIS A 4 -27.84 -20.07 -5.97
N THR A 5 -26.83 -19.53 -6.64
CA THR A 5 -26.13 -18.30 -6.35
C THR A 5 -27.14 -17.15 -6.27
N ILE A 6 -27.38 -16.61 -5.08
CA ILE A 6 -28.11 -15.35 -4.90
C ILE A 6 -27.12 -14.23 -5.21
N SER A 7 -26.92 -13.95 -6.50
CA SER A 7 -26.02 -12.91 -6.96
C SER A 7 -26.69 -12.03 -8.01
N SER A 8 -27.80 -11.40 -7.62
CA SER A 8 -28.31 -10.12 -8.15
C SER A 8 -29.73 -9.86 -7.61
N LEU A 9 -29.85 -9.26 -6.42
CA LEU A 9 -31.14 -8.75 -5.94
C LEU A 9 -31.24 -7.26 -6.30
N PRO A 10 -32.32 -6.80 -6.98
CA PRO A 10 -32.52 -5.39 -7.27
C PRO A 10 -32.72 -4.56 -5.98
N LEU A 11 -32.32 -3.28 -6.03
CA LEU A 11 -32.21 -2.34 -4.89
C LEU A 11 -33.47 -2.15 -4.02
N SER A 12 -34.64 -2.65 -4.43
CA SER A 12 -35.90 -2.52 -3.68
C SER A 12 -36.42 -3.82 -3.04
N THR A 13 -35.63 -4.89 -3.04
CA THR A 13 -36.10 -6.19 -2.55
C THR A 13 -36.16 -6.22 -1.02
N LYS A 14 -37.33 -6.56 -0.45
CA LYS A 14 -37.51 -6.72 1.00
C LYS A 14 -37.61 -8.20 1.35
N ILE A 15 -36.87 -8.61 2.37
CA ILE A 15 -36.87 -9.99 2.85
C ILE A 15 -37.58 -10.05 4.19
N TYR A 16 -38.58 -10.92 4.30
CA TYR A 16 -39.32 -11.17 5.53
C TYR A 16 -39.17 -12.64 5.93
N THR A 17 -39.13 -12.90 7.24
CA THR A 17 -39.07 -14.26 7.78
C THR A 17 -40.27 -14.52 8.68
N THR A 18 -40.97 -15.63 8.43
CA THR A 18 -42.02 -16.14 9.31
C THR A 18 -41.94 -17.67 9.35
N GLY A 19 -41.62 -18.22 10.52
CA GLY A 19 -41.40 -19.66 10.69
C GLY A 19 -40.20 -20.18 9.88
N HIS A 20 -40.41 -21.27 9.13
CA HIS A 20 -39.41 -21.89 8.25
C HIS A 20 -39.43 -21.36 6.81
N ASN A 21 -40.13 -20.25 6.58
CA ASN A 21 -40.30 -19.67 5.24
C ASN A 21 -39.66 -18.28 5.18
N LEU A 22 -38.85 -18.09 4.15
CA LEU A 22 -38.23 -16.82 3.81
C LEU A 22 -38.96 -16.26 2.59
N TYR A 23 -39.53 -15.07 2.74
CA TYR A 23 -40.30 -14.40 1.71
C TYR A 23 -39.43 -13.29 1.12
N VAL A 24 -39.07 -13.45 -0.15
CA VAL A 24 -38.36 -12.42 -0.91
C VAL A 24 -39.40 -11.71 -1.77
N VAL A 25 -39.68 -10.46 -1.40
CA VAL A 25 -40.67 -9.60 -2.06
C VAL A 25 -39.94 -8.59 -2.91
N ASP A 26 -40.09 -8.71 -4.22
CA ASP A 26 -39.71 -7.69 -5.19
C ASP A 26 -40.98 -6.94 -5.68
N GLN A 27 -40.82 -5.82 -6.39
CA GLN A 27 -41.92 -4.95 -6.81
C GLN A 27 -43.00 -5.65 -7.64
N HIS A 28 -42.67 -6.78 -8.27
CA HIS A 28 -43.57 -7.52 -9.17
C HIS A 28 -43.73 -9.01 -8.83
N SER A 29 -43.07 -9.54 -7.79
CA SER A 29 -43.22 -10.94 -7.42
C SER A 29 -42.90 -11.21 -5.95
N VAL A 30 -43.55 -12.23 -5.38
CA VAL A 30 -43.23 -12.78 -4.06
C VAL A 30 -42.77 -14.22 -4.25
N SER A 31 -41.53 -14.50 -3.86
CA SER A 31 -41.00 -15.86 -3.85
C SER A 31 -40.84 -16.34 -2.41
N VAL A 32 -41.25 -17.60 -2.17
CA VAL A 32 -41.17 -18.24 -0.86
C VAL A 32 -40.14 -19.34 -0.93
N VAL A 33 -39.08 -19.21 -0.12
CA VAL A 33 -38.03 -20.21 0.01
C VAL A 33 -38.16 -20.85 1.38
N GLN A 34 -38.41 -22.16 1.41
CA GLN A 34 -38.33 -22.92 2.65
C GLN A 34 -36.87 -23.02 3.07
N PHE A 35 -36.58 -22.61 4.31
CA PHE A 35 -35.25 -22.72 4.90
C PHE A 35 -35.33 -23.47 6.21
N THR A 36 -34.38 -24.39 6.41
CA THR A 36 -34.21 -25.11 7.67
C THR A 36 -33.04 -24.49 8.42
N THR A 37 -33.29 -23.95 9.60
CA THR A 37 -32.22 -23.50 10.50
C THR A 37 -31.64 -24.73 11.20
N HIS A 38 -30.38 -25.04 10.91
CA HIS A 38 -29.63 -26.00 11.72
C HIS A 38 -28.88 -25.25 12.84
N PRO A 39 -28.94 -25.72 14.09
CA PRO A 39 -28.18 -25.13 15.18
C PRO A 39 -26.69 -25.33 14.89
N VAL A 40 -25.99 -24.23 14.62
CA VAL A 40 -24.54 -24.25 14.38
C VAL A 40 -23.86 -24.38 15.75
N THR A 41 -23.34 -25.56 16.07
CA THR A 41 -22.46 -25.74 17.24
C THR A 41 -21.10 -25.10 16.98
N LEU A 42 -20.45 -24.57 18.02
CA LEU A 42 -19.10 -23.97 17.97
C LEU A 42 -18.06 -24.81 17.20
N SER A 43 -18.21 -26.14 17.22
CA SER A 43 -17.39 -27.09 16.45
C SER A 43 -17.47 -26.90 14.93
N SER A 44 -18.59 -26.39 14.38
CA SER A 44 -18.74 -26.07 12.96
C SER A 44 -18.05 -24.76 12.56
N VAL A 45 -17.82 -23.85 13.50
CA VAL A 45 -17.07 -22.60 13.29
C VAL A 45 -15.55 -22.86 13.41
N ILE A 46 -15.16 -23.73 14.33
CA ILE A 46 -13.74 -24.10 14.59
C ILE A 46 -13.15 -24.96 13.46
N ARG A 47 -13.96 -25.71 12.70
CA ARG A 47 -13.48 -26.52 11.57
C ARG A 47 -12.87 -25.72 10.41
N LYS A 48 -13.00 -24.39 10.39
CA LYS A 48 -12.28 -23.51 9.44
C LYS A 48 -10.83 -23.19 9.85
N GLN A 49 -10.38 -23.59 11.04
CA GLN A 49 -8.99 -23.41 11.50
C GLN A 49 -8.15 -24.69 11.52
N ALA A 50 -8.71 -25.84 11.12
CA ALA A 50 -7.94 -27.05 10.82
C ALA A 50 -8.04 -27.31 9.31
N ALA A 51 -6.96 -27.04 8.58
CA ALA A 51 -6.85 -27.36 7.16
C ALA A 51 -7.25 -28.83 6.91
N PRO A 52 -8.19 -29.14 6.01
CA PRO A 52 -8.33 -30.50 5.53
C PRO A 52 -7.12 -30.79 4.63
N VAL A 53 -6.37 -31.80 5.05
CA VAL A 53 -5.40 -32.53 4.23
C VAL A 53 -6.10 -32.97 2.93
N THR A 54 -5.67 -32.37 1.82
CA THR A 54 -5.69 -32.84 0.43
C THR A 54 -6.95 -33.53 -0.10
N THR A 55 -7.72 -32.76 -0.85
CA THR A 55 -7.93 -33.07 -2.28
C THR A 55 -7.53 -31.81 -3.06
N PRO A 56 -6.68 -31.90 -4.10
CA PRO A 56 -6.30 -30.73 -4.87
C PRO A 56 -7.56 -30.19 -5.53
N LEU A 57 -8.02 -29.02 -5.09
CA LEU A 57 -8.88 -28.20 -5.93
C LEU A 57 -8.01 -27.84 -7.12
N GLU A 58 -8.26 -28.51 -8.25
CA GLU A 58 -7.79 -28.05 -9.55
C GLU A 58 -8.07 -26.55 -9.61
N ALA A 59 -7.01 -25.80 -9.90
CA ALA A 59 -7.12 -24.39 -10.15
C ALA A 59 -8.23 -24.20 -11.19
N ILE A 60 -9.26 -23.42 -10.83
CA ILE A 60 -10.23 -22.95 -11.82
C ILE A 60 -9.42 -22.01 -12.72
N TYR A 61 -8.87 -22.58 -13.79
CA TYR A 61 -8.36 -21.82 -14.91
C TYR A 61 -9.52 -20.98 -15.42
N TRP A 62 -9.34 -19.66 -15.43
CA TRP A 62 -10.17 -18.82 -16.28
C TRP A 62 -10.06 -19.39 -17.68
N SER A 63 -11.20 -19.85 -18.21
CA SER A 63 -11.30 -20.58 -19.47
C SER A 63 -10.63 -19.79 -20.59
N ALA A 64 -9.43 -20.23 -20.97
CA ALA A 64 -8.74 -19.87 -22.19
C ALA A 64 -8.62 -21.15 -23.01
N ASP A 65 -9.06 -21.10 -24.26
CA ASP A 65 -9.10 -22.17 -25.26
C ASP A 65 -8.18 -23.37 -24.96
N GLU A 66 -8.79 -24.54 -24.72
CA GLU A 66 -8.15 -25.77 -24.26
C GLU A 66 -7.14 -26.41 -25.24
N ASN A 67 -6.85 -25.79 -26.40
CA ASN A 67 -5.98 -26.37 -27.42
C ASN A 67 -4.54 -25.80 -27.46
N LYS A 68 -4.10 -25.01 -26.47
CA LYS A 68 -2.74 -24.41 -26.48
C LYS A 68 -1.89 -24.58 -25.22
N VAL A 69 -2.34 -25.34 -24.22
CA VAL A 69 -1.76 -25.32 -22.86
C VAL A 69 -0.64 -26.36 -22.63
N CYS A 70 -0.41 -27.32 -23.51
CA CYS A 70 0.54 -28.42 -23.22
C CYS A 70 2.04 -28.17 -23.53
N ASN A 71 2.46 -27.02 -24.05
CA ASN A 71 3.89 -26.75 -24.35
C ASN A 71 4.56 -25.67 -23.48
N GLU A 72 3.81 -24.79 -22.81
CA GLU A 72 4.39 -23.59 -22.16
C GLU A 72 5.00 -23.88 -20.76
N GLY A 73 4.61 -24.96 -20.09
CA GLY A 73 5.16 -25.36 -18.79
C GLY A 73 6.63 -25.82 -18.87
N SER A 74 6.98 -26.53 -19.94
CA SER A 74 8.35 -26.98 -20.20
C SER A 74 9.27 -25.83 -20.61
N GLU A 75 8.77 -24.90 -21.45
CA GLU A 75 9.53 -23.69 -21.84
C GLU A 75 9.85 -22.79 -20.64
N SER A 76 8.93 -22.68 -19.68
CA SER A 76 9.14 -21.85 -18.49
C SER A 76 10.23 -22.46 -17.60
N MET A 77 10.21 -23.77 -17.34
CA MET A 77 11.26 -24.44 -16.57
C MET A 77 12.64 -24.41 -17.25
N GLU A 78 12.69 -24.57 -18.57
CA GLU A 78 13.93 -24.45 -19.34
C GLU A 78 14.49 -23.01 -19.32
N SER A 79 13.61 -22.01 -19.36
CA SER A 79 13.99 -20.60 -19.22
C SER A 79 14.53 -20.27 -17.82
N THR A 80 14.02 -20.91 -16.75
CA THR A 80 14.57 -20.73 -15.38
C THR A 80 15.96 -21.34 -15.33
N GLU A 81 16.14 -22.57 -15.79
CA GLU A 81 17.45 -23.21 -15.78
C GLU A 81 18.48 -22.44 -16.62
N ALA A 82 18.10 -21.93 -17.79
CA ALA A 82 18.98 -21.14 -18.64
C ALA A 82 19.44 -19.84 -17.94
N LEU A 83 18.53 -19.17 -17.23
CA LEU A 83 18.83 -17.94 -16.49
C LEU A 83 19.67 -18.23 -15.23
N LEU A 84 19.39 -19.33 -14.53
CA LEU A 84 20.13 -19.78 -13.34
C LEU A 84 21.53 -20.33 -13.70
N ARG A 85 21.75 -20.81 -14.94
CA ARG A 85 23.07 -21.23 -15.45
C ARG A 85 23.98 -20.06 -15.81
N CYS A 86 23.46 -18.84 -15.89
CA CYS A 86 24.27 -17.66 -16.18
C CYS A 86 25.13 -17.30 -14.96
N THR A 87 26.44 -17.48 -15.07
CA THR A 87 27.41 -17.11 -14.01
C THR A 87 27.73 -15.62 -13.95
N ASN A 88 27.35 -14.86 -14.99
CA ASN A 88 27.62 -13.43 -15.12
C ASN A 88 26.31 -12.64 -15.18
N GLU A 89 26.19 -11.62 -14.32
CA GLU A 89 25.03 -10.74 -14.22
C GLU A 89 24.68 -10.05 -15.55
N ARG A 90 25.69 -9.63 -16.33
CA ARG A 90 25.45 -8.97 -17.63
C ARG A 90 24.79 -9.90 -18.64
N GLN A 91 25.18 -11.17 -18.62
CA GLN A 91 24.62 -12.19 -19.50
C GLN A 91 23.19 -12.53 -19.07
N ALA A 92 22.96 -12.72 -17.77
CA ALA A 92 21.63 -12.97 -17.22
C ALA A 92 20.67 -11.81 -17.52
N THR A 93 21.14 -10.57 -17.38
CA THR A 93 20.37 -9.35 -17.66
C THR A 93 19.98 -9.26 -19.14
N LYS A 94 20.93 -9.52 -20.05
CA LYS A 94 20.65 -9.51 -21.49
C LYS A 94 19.67 -10.61 -21.89
N TYR A 95 19.85 -11.81 -21.35
CA TYR A 95 18.95 -12.94 -21.57
C TYR A 95 17.53 -12.63 -21.06
N TRP A 96 17.40 -12.05 -19.87
CA TRP A 96 16.12 -11.60 -19.34
C TRP A 96 15.43 -10.60 -20.28
N GLU A 97 16.15 -9.60 -20.79
CA GLU A 97 15.58 -8.62 -21.71
C GLU A 97 15.14 -9.23 -23.03
N GLU A 98 15.96 -10.09 -23.63
CA GLU A 98 15.61 -10.80 -24.88
C GLU A 98 14.38 -11.68 -24.68
N MET A 99 14.34 -12.44 -23.59
CA MET A 99 13.19 -13.27 -23.21
C MET A 99 11.95 -12.43 -22.95
N TRP A 100 12.07 -11.34 -22.19
CA TRP A 100 10.95 -10.48 -21.79
C TRP A 100 10.36 -9.72 -22.98
N LEU A 101 11.21 -9.22 -23.89
CA LEU A 101 10.80 -8.53 -25.12
C LEU A 101 10.12 -9.47 -26.11
N ALA A 102 10.51 -10.75 -26.16
CA ALA A 102 9.93 -11.73 -27.07
C ALA A 102 8.51 -12.19 -26.67
N LYS A 103 8.07 -11.95 -25.43
CA LYS A 103 6.77 -12.39 -24.90
C LYS A 103 5.70 -11.30 -25.05
N SER A 104 4.45 -11.71 -25.32
CA SER A 104 3.28 -10.80 -25.34
C SER A 104 2.88 -10.38 -23.91
N ASP A 105 2.11 -9.30 -23.76
CA ASP A 105 1.69 -8.81 -22.44
C ASP A 105 0.89 -9.85 -21.63
N SER A 106 0.05 -10.64 -22.30
CA SER A 106 -0.67 -11.76 -21.68
C SER A 106 0.23 -12.92 -21.24
N GLN A 107 1.40 -13.09 -21.85
CA GLN A 107 2.41 -14.07 -21.44
C GLN A 107 3.26 -13.52 -20.29
N ARG A 108 3.61 -12.24 -20.32
CA ARG A 108 4.33 -11.55 -19.23
C ARG A 108 3.55 -11.61 -17.92
N HIS A 109 2.26 -11.30 -17.95
CA HIS A 109 1.39 -11.40 -16.79
C HIS A 109 1.32 -12.86 -16.25
N ARG A 110 1.25 -13.86 -17.13
CA ARG A 110 1.23 -15.28 -16.73
C ARG A 110 2.55 -15.72 -16.10
N LEU A 111 3.69 -15.30 -16.65
CA LEU A 111 5.02 -15.58 -16.07
C LEU A 111 5.13 -15.00 -14.66
N CYS A 112 4.66 -13.77 -14.46
CA CYS A 112 4.65 -13.11 -13.16
C CYS A 112 3.81 -13.80 -12.08
N CYS A 113 2.69 -14.42 -12.46
CA CYS A 113 1.86 -15.20 -11.55
C CYS A 113 2.29 -16.67 -11.41
N SER A 114 3.33 -17.11 -12.12
CA SER A 114 3.72 -18.51 -12.18
C SER A 114 4.75 -18.91 -11.11
N THR A 115 4.87 -20.22 -10.87
CA THR A 115 5.89 -20.81 -9.99
C THR A 115 7.32 -20.47 -10.41
N PHE A 116 7.54 -20.21 -11.70
CA PHE A 116 8.81 -19.75 -12.27
C PHE A 116 9.37 -18.54 -11.53
N MET A 117 8.58 -17.47 -11.35
CA MET A 117 9.09 -16.25 -10.75
C MET A 117 9.41 -16.46 -9.27
N ARG A 118 8.59 -17.26 -8.58
CA ARG A 118 8.85 -17.61 -7.18
C ARG A 118 10.15 -18.38 -7.05
N GLU A 119 10.36 -19.38 -7.91
CA GLU A 119 11.59 -20.19 -7.91
C GLU A 119 12.83 -19.34 -8.26
N LEU A 120 12.72 -18.47 -9.27
CA LEU A 120 13.76 -17.53 -9.64
C LEU A 120 14.12 -16.57 -8.49
N PHE A 121 13.13 -15.95 -7.85
CA PHE A 121 13.38 -15.09 -6.69
C PHE A 121 13.95 -15.88 -5.51
N THR A 122 13.45 -17.09 -5.24
CA THR A 122 14.03 -17.93 -4.17
C THR A 122 15.47 -18.27 -4.46
N ASN A 123 15.85 -18.61 -5.69
CA ASN A 123 17.24 -18.93 -6.01
C ASN A 123 18.16 -17.70 -6.01
N LEU A 124 17.65 -16.52 -6.41
CA LEU A 124 18.40 -15.26 -6.36
C LEU A 124 18.52 -14.67 -4.94
N THR A 125 17.59 -15.01 -4.05
CA THR A 125 17.59 -14.56 -2.64
C THR A 125 18.20 -15.59 -1.68
N ASP A 126 18.20 -16.88 -2.04
CA ASP A 126 18.90 -17.94 -1.33
C ASP A 126 20.40 -17.87 -1.66
N SER A 127 21.25 -18.27 -0.71
CA SER A 127 22.71 -18.08 -0.77
C SER A 127 23.42 -18.96 -1.82
N LYS A 128 22.67 -19.58 -2.74
CA LYS A 128 23.16 -20.52 -3.75
C LYS A 128 23.68 -19.82 -5.00
N LEU A 129 23.18 -18.62 -5.30
CA LEU A 129 23.63 -17.82 -6.45
C LEU A 129 24.35 -16.55 -6.00
N PRO A 130 25.25 -16.01 -6.84
CA PRO A 130 25.83 -14.70 -6.60
C PRO A 130 24.73 -13.63 -6.63
N TRP A 131 24.80 -12.67 -5.72
CA TRP A 131 23.88 -11.54 -5.66
C TRP A 131 23.95 -10.70 -6.95
N MET A 132 22.80 -10.53 -7.61
CA MET A 132 22.67 -9.84 -8.91
C MET A 132 21.66 -8.67 -8.82
N PRO A 133 22.06 -7.52 -8.26
CA PRO A 133 21.15 -6.41 -8.00
C PRO A 133 20.61 -5.74 -9.26
N HIS A 134 21.39 -5.66 -10.35
CA HIS A 134 20.94 -5.04 -11.60
C HIS A 134 19.93 -5.90 -12.34
N LEU A 135 20.10 -7.22 -12.30
CA LEU A 135 19.11 -8.13 -12.83
C LEU A 135 17.79 -7.98 -12.05
N LEU A 136 17.85 -8.02 -10.72
CA LEU A 136 16.68 -7.81 -9.87
C LEU A 136 16.00 -6.45 -10.13
N GLU A 137 16.77 -5.38 -10.30
CA GLU A 137 16.25 -4.06 -10.65
C GLU A 137 15.47 -4.09 -11.98
N LYS A 138 16.00 -4.75 -13.02
CA LYS A 138 15.31 -4.86 -14.31
C LYS A 138 14.06 -5.73 -14.23
N ILE A 139 14.11 -6.81 -13.45
CA ILE A 139 12.95 -7.67 -13.21
C ILE A 139 11.88 -6.84 -12.50
N VAL A 140 12.19 -6.14 -11.41
CA VAL A 140 11.21 -5.31 -10.66
C VAL A 140 10.65 -4.18 -11.54
N LYS A 141 11.48 -3.51 -12.36
CA LYS A 141 11.04 -2.50 -13.33
C LYS A 141 10.11 -3.02 -14.42
N SER A 142 10.08 -4.34 -14.65
CA SER A 142 9.16 -4.94 -15.61
C SER A 142 7.68 -4.89 -15.19
N GLY A 143 7.39 -4.48 -13.93
CA GLY A 143 6.10 -3.91 -13.56
C GLY A 143 4.97 -4.89 -13.23
N HIS A 144 5.28 -6.17 -13.00
CA HIS A 144 4.27 -7.21 -12.77
C HIS A 144 4.58 -8.11 -11.56
N ILE A 145 5.37 -7.65 -10.60
CA ILE A 145 5.77 -8.47 -9.45
C ILE A 145 4.99 -8.06 -8.21
N SER A 146 4.44 -9.05 -7.53
CA SER A 146 3.84 -8.94 -6.20
C SER A 146 4.84 -9.43 -5.15
N SER A 147 4.82 -8.85 -3.96
CA SER A 147 5.61 -9.27 -2.80
C SER A 147 5.38 -10.74 -2.41
N SER A 148 4.21 -11.30 -2.76
CA SER A 148 3.90 -12.74 -2.58
C SER A 148 4.83 -13.66 -3.38
N VAL A 149 5.44 -13.15 -4.44
CA VAL A 149 6.39 -13.89 -5.29
C VAL A 149 7.81 -13.85 -4.70
N SER A 150 8.09 -12.91 -3.79
CA SER A 150 9.43 -12.60 -3.30
C SER A 150 9.50 -12.35 -1.78
N PRO A 151 9.09 -13.33 -0.95
CA PRO A 151 8.87 -13.14 0.49
C PRO A 151 10.10 -12.74 1.31
N ASN A 152 11.32 -12.91 0.78
CA ASN A 152 12.57 -12.53 1.46
C ASN A 152 13.36 -11.43 0.73
N LEU A 153 12.85 -10.91 -0.39
CA LEU A 153 13.59 -9.98 -1.23
C LEU A 153 13.98 -8.70 -0.48
N ILE A 154 13.04 -8.09 0.24
CA ILE A 154 13.30 -6.86 1.00
C ILE A 154 14.37 -7.12 2.06
N ARG A 155 14.30 -8.24 2.79
CA ARG A 155 15.30 -8.60 3.80
C ARG A 155 16.69 -8.72 3.20
N VAL A 156 16.83 -9.45 2.09
CA VAL A 156 18.13 -9.65 1.42
C VAL A 156 18.68 -8.33 0.85
N ILE A 157 17.81 -7.46 0.31
CA ILE A 157 18.21 -6.12 -0.15
C ILE A 157 18.77 -5.28 1.02
N LEU A 158 18.13 -5.36 2.20
CA LEU A 158 18.57 -4.66 3.41
C LEU A 158 19.91 -5.22 3.92
N GLU A 159 20.12 -6.53 3.89
CA GLU A 159 21.40 -7.17 4.24
C GLU A 159 22.55 -6.70 3.34
N HIS A 160 22.30 -6.58 2.03
CA HIS A 160 23.28 -6.07 1.07
C HIS A 160 23.38 -4.54 1.01
N LYS A 161 22.52 -3.80 1.72
CA LYS A 161 22.45 -2.32 1.73
C LYS A 161 22.29 -1.70 0.33
N GLU A 162 21.56 -2.36 -0.56
CA GLU A 162 21.32 -1.88 -1.94
C GLU A 162 20.16 -0.87 -1.99
N TRP A 163 20.40 0.35 -1.52
CA TRP A 163 19.37 1.38 -1.36
C TRP A 163 18.66 1.79 -2.66
N LYS A 164 19.36 1.76 -3.80
CA LYS A 164 18.76 2.09 -5.11
C LYS A 164 17.73 1.05 -5.54
N LEU A 165 18.05 -0.23 -5.31
CA LEU A 165 17.13 -1.33 -5.57
C LEU A 165 15.95 -1.28 -4.59
N LEU A 166 16.21 -0.99 -3.30
CA LEU A 166 15.16 -0.81 -2.30
C LEU A 166 14.16 0.28 -2.71
N ARG A 167 14.64 1.46 -3.13
CA ARG A 167 13.77 2.55 -3.59
C ARG A 167 12.90 2.11 -4.78
N THR A 168 13.50 1.39 -5.73
CA THR A 168 12.79 0.86 -6.90
C THR A 168 11.70 -0.12 -6.47
N CYS A 169 11.98 -0.97 -5.49
CA CYS A 169 11.00 -1.89 -4.92
C CYS A 169 9.87 -1.15 -4.21
N VAL A 170 10.18 -0.17 -3.36
CA VAL A 170 9.17 0.64 -2.65
C VAL A 170 8.21 1.35 -3.61
N LYS A 171 8.71 1.85 -4.75
CA LYS A 171 7.88 2.56 -5.73
C LYS A 171 7.04 1.66 -6.62
N LEU A 172 7.50 0.44 -6.90
CA LEU A 172 6.89 -0.43 -7.92
C LEU A 172 6.14 -1.62 -7.33
N LEU A 173 6.45 -2.04 -6.11
CA LEU A 173 5.70 -3.08 -5.42
C LEU A 173 4.46 -2.47 -4.78
N CYS A 174 3.29 -2.97 -5.15
CA CYS A 174 2.00 -2.47 -4.67
C CYS A 174 1.52 -3.14 -3.37
N ASP A 175 2.23 -4.15 -2.88
CA ASP A 175 1.80 -5.04 -1.80
C ASP A 175 2.89 -5.29 -0.74
N ILE A 176 3.65 -4.26 -0.36
CA ILE A 176 4.63 -4.37 0.73
C ILE A 176 3.91 -4.55 2.06
N SER A 177 4.29 -5.58 2.83
CA SER A 177 3.67 -5.85 4.13
C SER A 177 4.10 -4.81 5.18
N GLU A 178 3.25 -4.56 6.19
CA GLU A 178 3.58 -3.66 7.29
C GLU A 178 4.82 -4.11 8.07
N SER A 179 5.06 -5.43 8.14
CA SER A 179 6.28 -5.99 8.74
C SER A 179 7.53 -5.58 7.94
N ASP A 180 7.46 -5.63 6.61
CA ASP A 180 8.58 -5.23 5.75
C ASP A 180 8.79 -3.72 5.77
N VAL A 181 7.72 -2.93 5.88
CA VAL A 181 7.79 -1.48 6.10
C VAL A 181 8.60 -1.17 7.35
N VAL A 182 8.29 -1.81 8.49
CA VAL A 182 9.00 -1.59 9.75
C VAL A 182 10.45 -2.09 9.68
N LEU A 183 10.71 -3.21 8.99
CA LEU A 183 12.09 -3.68 8.75
C LEU A 183 12.91 -2.68 7.92
N CYS A 184 12.30 -2.07 6.90
CA CYS A 184 12.94 -1.01 6.13
C CYS A 184 13.24 0.20 7.01
N LEU A 185 12.27 0.65 7.80
CA LEU A 185 12.44 1.79 8.71
C LEU A 185 13.55 1.53 9.74
N ASP A 186 13.59 0.36 10.38
CA ASP A 186 14.62 -0.01 11.35
C ASP A 186 16.03 0.08 10.74
N SER A 187 16.18 -0.42 9.51
CA SER A 187 17.46 -0.40 8.78
C SER A 187 17.84 1.00 8.29
N LEU A 188 16.88 1.80 7.82
CA LEU A 188 17.11 3.14 7.26
C LEU A 188 17.43 4.18 8.34
N LEU A 189 16.79 4.06 9.51
CA LEU A 189 17.01 4.95 10.66
C LEU A 189 18.33 4.66 11.38
N GLY A 190 19.16 3.75 10.85
CA GLY A 190 20.42 3.21 11.38
C GLY A 190 21.46 4.23 11.81
N ASP A 191 21.71 5.26 11.00
CA ASP A 191 22.89 6.12 11.07
C ASP A 191 22.54 7.61 11.26
N ASP A 192 23.30 8.34 12.09
CA ASP A 192 23.16 9.79 12.31
C ASP A 192 23.52 10.65 11.06
N LEU A 193 23.91 9.99 9.96
CA LEU A 193 24.18 10.58 8.65
C LEU A 193 23.24 9.93 7.63
N MET A 194 21.93 10.18 7.75
CA MET A 194 20.99 9.79 6.69
C MET A 194 21.38 10.55 5.42
N GLY A 195 21.80 9.82 4.38
CA GLY A 195 22.00 10.40 3.06
C GLY A 195 20.66 10.77 2.42
N ASN A 196 20.68 11.74 1.50
CA ASN A 196 19.48 12.20 0.80
C ASN A 196 18.65 11.06 0.18
N LEU A 197 19.31 9.99 -0.28
CA LEU A 197 18.61 8.83 -0.84
C LEU A 197 17.80 8.04 0.21
N GLN A 198 18.28 7.95 1.45
CA GLN A 198 17.57 7.25 2.53
C GLN A 198 16.37 8.07 2.99
N GLU A 199 16.50 9.40 3.06
CA GLU A 199 15.34 10.27 3.31
C GLU A 199 14.27 10.11 2.24
N ASP A 200 14.66 10.12 0.96
CA ASP A 200 13.74 9.89 -0.16
C ASP A 200 13.01 8.55 -0.02
N ILE A 201 13.72 7.48 0.36
CA ILE A 201 13.11 6.15 0.55
C ILE A 201 12.13 6.17 1.72
N ILE A 202 12.47 6.84 2.83
CA ILE A 202 11.56 6.97 3.96
C ILE A 202 10.30 7.72 3.54
N VAL A 203 10.42 8.81 2.78
CA VAL A 203 9.26 9.51 2.22
C VAL A 203 8.42 8.60 1.34
N ASP A 204 9.05 7.85 0.43
CA ASP A 204 8.37 6.88 -0.43
C ASP A 204 7.64 5.80 0.42
N ILE A 205 8.22 5.34 1.55
CA ILE A 205 7.61 4.39 2.49
C ILE A 205 6.42 5.00 3.23
N LEU A 206 6.54 6.25 3.70
CA LEU A 206 5.47 6.92 4.47
C LEU A 206 4.21 7.13 3.62
N ALA A 207 4.36 7.21 2.30
CA ALA A 207 3.29 7.35 1.33
C ALA A 207 2.61 6.02 0.94
N LEU A 208 3.15 4.87 1.36
CA LEU A 208 2.55 3.56 1.08
C LEU A 208 1.17 3.44 1.76
N PRO A 209 0.21 2.73 1.14
CA PRO A 209 -1.03 2.39 1.81
C PRO A 209 -0.73 1.40 2.95
N TYR A 210 -1.34 1.62 4.11
CA TYR A 210 -1.18 0.75 5.27
C TYR A 210 -2.52 0.54 6.00
N THR A 211 -2.63 -0.58 6.72
CA THR A 211 -3.72 -0.80 7.66
C THR A 211 -3.27 -0.37 9.05
N GLU A 212 -3.95 0.61 9.65
CA GLU A 212 -3.55 1.24 10.92
C GLU A 212 -3.30 0.21 12.05
N ASP A 213 -4.21 -0.75 12.23
CA ASP A 213 -4.10 -1.78 13.27
C ASP A 213 -2.90 -2.72 13.08
N LEU A 214 -2.63 -3.10 11.83
CA LEU A 214 -1.51 -3.99 11.49
C LEU A 214 -0.20 -3.23 11.65
N LEU A 215 -0.13 -2.02 11.09
CA LEU A 215 1.05 -1.18 11.17
C LEU A 215 1.39 -0.82 12.61
N LYS A 216 0.41 -0.49 13.45
CA LYS A 216 0.61 -0.17 14.87
C LYS A 216 1.21 -1.35 15.64
N ASN A 217 0.80 -2.58 15.33
CA ASN A 217 1.36 -3.77 15.94
C ASN A 217 2.81 -4.03 15.51
N GLU A 218 3.14 -3.78 14.25
CA GLU A 218 4.51 -3.91 13.75
C GLU A 218 5.40 -2.77 14.25
N VAL A 219 4.92 -1.52 14.28
CA VAL A 219 5.68 -0.35 14.77
C VAL A 219 6.00 -0.47 16.25
N ARG A 220 5.21 -1.20 17.05
CA ARG A 220 5.56 -1.52 18.43
C ARG A 220 6.85 -2.36 18.54
N LYS A 221 7.19 -3.14 17.50
CA LYS A 221 8.43 -3.93 17.44
C LYS A 221 9.65 -3.07 17.08
N LEU A 222 9.44 -1.88 16.52
CA LEU A 222 10.53 -0.95 16.20
C LEU A 222 11.24 -0.52 17.51
N PRO A 223 12.59 -0.56 17.58
CA PRO A 223 13.32 -0.13 18.76
C PRO A 223 12.99 1.31 19.13
N PHE A 224 12.82 1.59 20.43
CA PHE A 224 12.39 2.92 20.90
C PHE A 224 13.29 4.07 20.41
N LEU A 225 14.62 3.87 20.37
CA LEU A 225 15.56 4.87 19.84
C LEU A 225 15.28 5.19 18.36
N LYS A 226 14.96 4.17 17.55
CA LYS A 226 14.61 4.31 16.14
C LYS A 226 13.25 5.02 15.99
N SER A 227 12.28 4.70 16.84
CA SER A 227 11.00 5.43 16.90
C SER A 227 11.18 6.91 17.22
N VAL A 228 12.11 7.26 18.13
CA VAL A 228 12.44 8.66 18.44
C VAL A 228 13.17 9.34 17.26
N GLN A 229 14.07 8.63 16.56
CA GLN A 229 14.72 9.15 15.35
C GLN A 229 13.69 9.42 14.24
N LEU A 230 12.74 8.51 14.02
CA LEU A 230 11.64 8.70 13.08
C LEU A 230 10.74 9.88 13.47
N LEU A 231 10.43 10.03 14.77
CA LEU A 231 9.64 11.16 15.26
C LEU A 231 10.34 12.51 15.02
N LYS A 232 11.67 12.57 15.19
CA LYS A 232 12.48 13.75 14.84
C LYS A 232 12.40 14.05 13.34
N PHE A 233 12.52 13.03 12.49
CA PHE A 233 12.39 13.16 11.04
C PHE A 233 11.00 13.66 10.64
N LEU A 234 9.93 13.06 11.16
CA LEU A 234 8.56 13.47 10.85
C LEU A 234 8.29 14.92 11.28
N ARG A 235 8.85 15.35 12.43
CA ARG A 235 8.75 16.74 12.87
C ARG A 235 9.37 17.71 11.86
N THR A 236 10.53 17.40 11.27
CA THR A 236 11.15 18.32 10.29
C THR A 236 10.30 18.43 9.03
N LYS A 237 9.60 17.36 8.62
CA LYS A 237 8.67 17.35 7.49
C LYS A 237 7.33 18.01 7.80
N LEU A 238 6.89 18.06 9.06
CA LEU A 238 5.67 18.76 9.50
C LEU A 238 5.77 20.28 9.37
N ASN A 239 6.97 20.86 9.31
CA ASN A 239 7.16 22.30 9.26
C ASN A 239 6.97 22.85 7.83
N ILE A 240 5.77 23.38 7.55
CA ILE A 240 5.37 23.92 6.23
C ILE A 240 6.37 24.95 5.66
N SER A 241 7.11 25.69 6.48
CA SER A 241 8.05 26.71 5.99
C SER A 241 9.22 26.15 5.17
N ALA A 242 9.49 24.84 5.23
CA ALA A 242 10.52 24.16 4.45
C ALA A 242 10.02 23.58 3.11
N SER A 243 8.73 23.71 2.79
CA SER A 243 8.03 22.88 1.80
C SER A 243 7.39 23.71 0.67
N LEU A 244 8.20 24.13 -0.30
CA LEU A 244 7.75 24.55 -1.64
C LEU A 244 8.29 23.59 -2.73
N SER A 245 8.60 22.35 -2.38
CA SER A 245 9.13 21.33 -3.30
C SER A 245 8.17 20.17 -3.45
N ASP A 246 7.93 19.78 -4.70
CA ASP A 246 6.84 18.92 -5.20
C ASP A 246 6.86 17.44 -4.77
N CYS A 247 7.60 17.06 -3.73
CA CYS A 247 7.80 15.64 -3.37
C CYS A 247 7.85 15.45 -1.84
N LEU A 248 6.74 15.73 -1.17
CA LEU A 248 6.58 15.51 0.27
C LEU A 248 5.36 14.62 0.54
N PRO A 249 5.41 13.79 1.59
CA PRO A 249 4.25 13.04 2.02
C PRO A 249 3.16 14.02 2.43
N ASP A 250 1.91 13.64 2.19
CA ASP A 250 0.75 14.46 2.53
C ASP A 250 0.78 14.80 4.03
N TYR A 251 0.34 16.00 4.40
CA TYR A 251 0.36 16.45 5.80
C TYR A 251 -0.38 15.46 6.69
N ASP A 252 -1.51 14.94 6.19
CA ASP A 252 -2.32 13.93 6.86
C ASP A 252 -1.55 12.62 7.06
N GLN A 253 -0.72 12.22 6.09
CA GLN A 253 0.14 11.04 6.23
C GLN A 253 1.17 11.26 7.35
N VAL A 254 1.87 12.40 7.35
CA VAL A 254 2.85 12.74 8.40
C VAL A 254 2.20 12.76 9.78
N ALA A 255 1.04 13.40 9.91
CA ALA A 255 0.29 13.47 11.16
C ALA A 255 -0.17 12.08 11.63
N SER A 256 -0.64 11.23 10.71
CA SER A 256 -1.06 9.86 11.00
C SER A 256 0.10 9.01 11.51
N TRP A 257 1.28 9.10 10.88
CA TRP A 257 2.49 8.40 11.34
C TRP A 257 2.98 8.89 12.70
N ILE A 258 2.91 10.20 12.97
CA ILE A 258 3.20 10.77 14.30
C ILE A 258 2.22 10.18 15.33
N GLY A 259 0.92 10.19 15.05
CA GLY A 259 -0.10 9.62 15.93
C GLY A 259 0.16 8.14 16.23
N LEU A 260 0.45 7.35 15.20
CA LEU A 260 0.72 5.92 15.31
C LEU A 260 1.96 5.63 16.16
N LEU A 261 3.03 6.42 16.03
CA LEU A 261 4.23 6.29 16.85
C LEU A 261 3.98 6.64 18.32
N LEU A 262 3.27 7.74 18.57
CA LEU A 262 2.91 8.17 19.93
C LEU A 262 2.03 7.11 20.61
N ASP A 263 1.09 6.55 19.87
CA ASP A 263 0.21 5.49 20.34
C ASP A 263 0.96 4.18 20.64
N ALA A 264 1.80 3.73 19.70
CA ALA A 264 2.52 2.46 19.82
C ALA A 264 3.55 2.46 20.97
N HIS A 265 4.17 3.61 21.23
CA HIS A 265 5.25 3.77 22.22
C HIS A 265 4.87 4.66 23.41
N SER A 266 3.58 4.91 23.64
CA SER A 266 3.06 5.85 24.66
C SER A 266 3.70 5.68 26.05
N THR A 267 3.79 4.44 26.55
CA THR A 267 4.43 4.17 27.86
C THR A 267 5.89 4.56 27.86
N SER A 268 6.66 4.14 26.86
CA SER A 268 8.09 4.43 26.72
C SER A 268 8.35 5.93 26.59
N ILE A 269 7.49 6.67 25.88
CA ILE A 269 7.58 8.12 25.71
C ILE A 269 7.35 8.84 27.04
N ILE A 270 6.32 8.44 27.80
CA ILE A 270 5.98 9.06 29.09
C ILE A 270 7.07 8.80 30.14
N THR A 271 7.60 7.58 30.20
CA THR A 271 8.62 7.21 31.19
C THR A 271 10.01 7.78 30.90
N THR A 272 10.20 8.38 29.72
CA THR A 272 11.52 8.77 29.23
C THR A 272 11.65 10.29 29.10
N PRO A 273 12.17 11.00 30.12
CA PRO A 273 12.13 12.46 30.18
C PRO A 273 12.96 13.17 29.11
N HIS A 274 13.98 12.52 28.54
CA HIS A 274 14.80 13.12 27.48
C HIS A 274 14.05 13.32 26.15
N VAL A 275 12.89 12.66 25.97
CA VAL A 275 12.03 12.82 24.79
C VAL A 275 11.05 13.98 24.96
N TRP A 276 10.80 14.44 26.18
CA TRP A 276 9.81 15.49 26.44
C TRP A 276 10.10 16.82 25.71
N PRO A 277 11.35 17.30 25.58
CA PRO A 277 11.63 18.49 24.76
C PRO A 277 11.14 18.34 23.33
N LEU A 278 11.33 17.16 22.72
CA LEU A 278 10.84 16.87 21.37
C LEU A 278 9.31 16.90 21.31
N LEU A 279 8.61 16.40 22.34
CA LEU A 279 7.14 16.46 22.41
C LEU A 279 6.64 17.90 22.57
N THR A 280 7.28 18.69 23.43
CA THR A 280 6.92 20.11 23.62
C THR A 280 7.11 20.89 22.31
N GLU A 281 8.20 20.64 21.60
CA GLU A 281 8.47 21.23 20.30
C GLU A 281 7.47 20.78 19.23
N LEU A 282 7.12 19.49 19.21
CA LEU A 282 6.11 18.93 18.33
C LEU A 282 4.74 19.55 18.60
N GLN A 283 4.33 19.64 19.87
CA GLN A 283 3.09 20.28 20.29
C GLN A 283 3.05 21.75 19.87
N SER A 284 4.14 22.49 20.09
CA SER A 284 4.24 23.88 19.63
C SER A 284 4.12 24.00 18.12
N THR A 285 4.71 23.08 17.36
CA THR A 285 4.62 23.08 15.89
C THR A 285 3.19 22.77 15.45
N ILE A 286 2.54 21.76 16.03
CA ILE A 286 1.14 21.41 15.73
C ILE A 286 0.21 22.59 16.03
N LEU A 287 0.38 23.27 17.16
CA LEU A 287 -0.45 24.44 17.51
C LEU A 287 -0.30 25.57 16.47
N LEU A 288 0.93 25.92 16.10
CA LEU A 288 1.19 26.92 15.06
C LEU A 288 0.61 26.50 13.70
N GLN A 289 0.71 25.22 13.35
CA GLN A 289 0.15 24.66 12.13
C GLN A 289 -1.38 24.76 12.12
N THR A 290 -2.04 24.39 13.22
CA THR A 290 -3.51 24.50 13.34
C THR A 290 -4.00 25.95 13.26
N GLU A 291 -3.25 26.89 13.84
CA GLU A 291 -3.54 28.32 13.72
C GLU A 291 -3.41 28.79 12.26
N LEU A 292 -2.31 28.43 11.59
CA LEU A 292 -2.07 28.74 10.18
C LEU A 292 -3.18 28.20 9.27
N PHE A 293 -3.55 26.92 9.41
CA PHE A 293 -4.62 26.32 8.61
C PHE A 293 -5.98 26.98 8.87
N SER A 294 -6.27 27.37 10.12
CA SER A 294 -7.46 28.15 10.47
C SER A 294 -7.47 29.52 9.75
N GLU A 295 -6.34 30.23 9.72
CA GLU A 295 -6.25 31.50 9.00
C GLU A 295 -6.37 31.32 7.47
N LEU A 296 -5.74 30.29 6.91
CA LEU A 296 -5.88 29.95 5.49
C LEU A 296 -7.32 29.60 5.12
N GLN A 297 -8.02 28.87 5.99
CA GLN A 297 -9.43 28.55 5.79
C GLN A 297 -10.29 29.81 5.78
N LYS A 298 -10.01 30.81 6.63
CA LYS A 298 -10.70 32.10 6.58
C LYS A 298 -10.47 32.82 5.26
N ILE A 299 -9.23 32.81 4.74
CA ILE A 299 -8.90 33.39 3.43
C ILE A 299 -9.63 32.65 2.30
N ASP A 300 -9.65 31.32 2.31
CA ASP A 300 -10.35 30.52 1.31
C ASP A 300 -11.86 30.82 1.29
N VAL A 301 -12.49 30.95 2.46
CA VAL A 301 -13.90 31.37 2.56
C VAL A 301 -14.11 32.75 1.95
N LEU A 302 -13.22 33.71 2.19
CA LEU A 302 -13.30 35.05 1.59
C LEU A 302 -13.10 35.02 0.07
N LEU A 303 -12.15 34.22 -0.43
CA LEU A 303 -11.92 34.04 -1.86
C LEU A 303 -13.12 33.39 -2.55
N ASN A 304 -13.72 32.38 -1.92
CA ASN A 304 -14.94 31.74 -2.41
C ASN A 304 -16.12 32.73 -2.44
N GLN A 305 -16.22 33.65 -1.47
CA GLN A 305 -17.22 34.72 -1.49
C GLN A 305 -16.99 35.73 -2.62
N ILE A 306 -15.74 36.07 -2.92
CA ILE A 306 -15.39 36.98 -4.03
C ILE A 306 -15.62 36.34 -5.40
N ASN A 307 -15.37 35.03 -5.51
CA ASN A 307 -15.54 34.27 -6.75
C ASN A 307 -17.00 33.82 -6.99
N GLN A 308 -17.90 34.00 -6.01
CA GLN A 308 -19.33 33.86 -6.29
C GLN A 308 -19.76 34.95 -7.26
N PRO A 309 -20.40 34.62 -8.39
CA PRO A 309 -20.87 35.62 -9.32
C PRO A 309 -21.89 36.49 -8.60
N CYS A 310 -21.54 37.76 -8.36
CA CYS A 310 -22.51 38.78 -7.98
C CYS A 310 -23.62 38.73 -9.04
N ASN A 311 -24.78 38.16 -8.69
CA ASN A 311 -26.02 38.42 -9.40
C ASN A 311 -26.30 39.91 -9.19
N PHE A 312 -25.68 40.75 -10.02
CA PHE A 312 -26.17 42.09 -10.27
C PHE A 312 -27.57 41.91 -10.86
N ASN A 313 -28.55 41.87 -9.96
CA ASN A 313 -29.92 42.11 -10.33
C ASN A 313 -29.91 43.40 -11.15
N LYS A 314 -30.37 43.30 -12.40
CA LYS A 314 -30.66 44.44 -13.26
C LYS A 314 -31.82 45.24 -12.66
N ASN A 315 -31.59 45.85 -11.50
CA ASN A 315 -32.45 46.87 -10.98
C ASN A 315 -31.70 48.18 -11.17
N SER A 316 -32.09 48.85 -12.25
CA SER A 316 -31.91 50.27 -12.49
C SER A 316 -32.08 51.06 -11.19
N ASN A 317 -30.98 51.42 -10.56
CA ASN A 317 -30.72 52.69 -9.89
C ASN A 317 -29.27 52.66 -9.42
N ILE A 318 -28.41 53.07 -10.36
CA ILE A 318 -26.99 53.34 -10.17
C ILE A 318 -26.87 54.39 -9.06
N PHE A 319 -26.42 53.98 -7.88
CA PHE A 319 -25.67 54.87 -7.00
C PHE A 319 -24.20 54.47 -7.13
N GLU A 320 -23.49 55.20 -7.98
CA GLU A 320 -22.03 55.17 -8.05
C GLU A 320 -21.47 55.50 -6.68
N TYR A 321 -20.76 54.55 -6.08
CA TYR A 321 -19.71 54.86 -5.12
C TYR A 321 -18.38 54.52 -5.79
N SER A 322 -17.68 55.56 -6.22
CA SER A 322 -16.32 55.47 -6.75
C SER A 322 -15.34 55.28 -5.58
N VAL A 323 -14.61 54.17 -5.58
CA VAL A 323 -13.48 53.97 -4.66
C VAL A 323 -12.30 54.76 -5.22
N HIS A 324 -12.05 55.94 -4.63
CA HIS A 324 -10.82 56.68 -4.85
C HIS A 324 -9.66 55.89 -4.24
N ARG A 325 -8.80 55.35 -5.11
CA ARG A 325 -7.51 54.77 -4.73
C ARG A 325 -6.61 55.92 -4.27
N MET A 326 -6.51 56.14 -2.96
CA MET A 326 -5.49 57.03 -2.40
C MET A 326 -4.13 56.38 -2.62
N VAL A 327 -3.37 56.95 -3.55
CA VAL A 327 -1.92 56.83 -3.62
C VAL A 327 -1.36 57.91 -2.69
N LEU A 328 -0.64 57.49 -1.65
CA LEU A 328 0.42 58.28 -1.01
C LEU A 328 1.59 57.35 -0.72
#